data_AF-A0A7S4RJI6-F1
#
_entry.id   AF-A0A7S4RJI6-F1
#
_cell.length_a   1.000
_cell.length_b   1.000
_cell.length_c   1.000
_cell.angle_alpha   90.00
_cell.angle_beta   90.00
_cell.angle_gamma   90.00
#
_symmetry.space_group_name_H-M   'P 1'
#
loop_
_entity.id
_entity.type
_entity.pdbx_description
1 polymer ?
#
loop_
_entity_poly.entity_id
_entity_poly.type
_entity_poly.pdbx_seq_one_letter_code
_entity_poly.pdbx_strand_id
1 'polypeptide(L)'
;FVSAVFDPNAFQNFGSLPAAHVLVHLLQCAVQQTKQWSQKDVVTTQTQECYAVENGVGASLFAPPPPTVPKSTKTDSADVISSATSKVETSKDSLSSPSVTLHLLIALLHVVTKLRHDSIQHYTIALKEQQQLNPTSAASASTPQKGLMTMNPFLTEETPTEEQEDDPTTSNTPTTPHATNFNSPTKSSSPPSSAAYALQTKGMRRKAAAAAHVASLRLERVGKQVELWKGSCRVYSTCAKLLFTCLELCLEEHKKRALSSRQEGKVILQLLPLARTKLFKTLELYYASSTSVMYQALLSIATEDIEELLFVMKLSQKAIEIWGECIPILYSQQDEREEVFKNLLCDVYPTESSMRRSYVTELISASWTEQDEKTCRLHVLCRRFSYSDVLDEFVSRSLLCQMEETTASNDSSSSQEEKTSTPFTPPMESPTKTPRKPFALLSLLSSVVANLQRVEQTTIHELEHKNTIVGFYQALCHRANTSLFFWDDGFATFLL
;
A
#
# COMPACT_ATOMS: atom_id res chain seq x y z
N PHE A 1 -9.39 8.20 -22.52
CA PHE A 1 -9.77 6.77 -22.53
C PHE A 1 -11.15 6.67 -23.16
N VAL A 2 -11.21 6.16 -24.39
CA VAL A 2 -12.45 5.88 -25.13
C VAL A 2 -13.30 4.93 -24.29
N SER A 3 -14.61 5.15 -24.27
CA SER A 3 -15.61 4.30 -23.61
C SER A 3 -15.50 2.86 -24.15
N ALA A 4 -14.65 2.05 -23.53
CA ALA A 4 -14.68 0.61 -23.71
C ALA A 4 -15.97 0.14 -23.04
N VAL A 5 -17.01 -0.08 -23.83
CA VAL A 5 -18.15 -0.86 -23.39
C VAL A 5 -17.65 -2.29 -23.35
N PHE A 6 -17.66 -2.93 -22.18
CA PHE A 6 -17.27 -4.34 -22.07
C PHE A 6 -18.26 -5.14 -22.89
N ASP A 7 -17.80 -5.78 -23.96
CA ASP A 7 -18.63 -6.70 -24.71
C ASP A 7 -18.99 -7.86 -23.77
N PRO A 8 -20.27 -8.08 -23.45
CA PRO A 8 -20.68 -9.22 -22.61
C PRO A 8 -20.22 -10.56 -23.19
N ASN A 9 -19.97 -10.65 -24.51
CA ASN A 9 -19.44 -11.85 -25.14
C ASN A 9 -17.97 -12.12 -24.77
N ALA A 10 -17.24 -11.13 -24.26
CA ALA A 10 -15.87 -11.32 -23.75
C ALA A 10 -15.83 -12.26 -22.53
N PHE A 11 -16.94 -12.44 -21.81
CA PHE A 11 -17.06 -13.42 -20.73
C PHE A 11 -16.97 -14.88 -21.21
N GLN A 12 -17.29 -15.16 -22.48
CA GLN A 12 -17.09 -16.50 -23.05
C GLN A 12 -15.58 -16.85 -23.15
N ASN A 13 -14.72 -15.83 -23.12
CA ASN A 13 -13.27 -15.91 -23.25
C ASN A 13 -12.54 -15.48 -21.95
N PHE A 14 -13.17 -15.64 -20.78
CA PHE A 14 -12.65 -15.13 -19.50
C PHE A 14 -11.24 -15.67 -19.14
N GLY A 15 -10.80 -16.77 -19.76
CA GLY A 15 -9.44 -17.32 -19.62
C GLY A 15 -8.40 -16.80 -20.63
N SER A 16 -8.81 -16.14 -21.71
CA SER A 16 -7.90 -15.62 -22.75
C SER A 16 -7.79 -14.09 -22.75
N LEU A 17 -8.60 -13.40 -21.95
CA LEU A 17 -8.51 -11.96 -21.80
C LEU A 17 -7.22 -11.60 -21.03
N PRO A 18 -6.41 -10.65 -21.54
CA PRO A 18 -5.26 -10.18 -20.78
C PRO A 18 -5.73 -9.58 -19.44
N ALA A 19 -5.08 -9.93 -18.34
CA ALA A 19 -5.44 -9.48 -16.99
C ALA A 19 -5.62 -7.95 -16.90
N ALA A 20 -4.84 -7.18 -17.66
CA ALA A 20 -4.96 -5.74 -17.77
C ALA A 20 -6.36 -5.26 -18.24
N HIS A 21 -7.01 -5.97 -19.17
CA HIS A 21 -8.35 -5.59 -19.66
C HIS A 21 -9.43 -5.80 -18.59
N VAL A 22 -9.37 -6.94 -17.90
CA VAL A 22 -10.28 -7.23 -16.78
C VAL A 22 -10.09 -6.20 -15.67
N LEU A 23 -8.84 -5.88 -15.33
CA LEU A 23 -8.53 -4.86 -14.33
C LEU A 23 -9.06 -3.48 -14.73
N VAL A 24 -8.79 -3.02 -15.95
CA VAL A 24 -9.30 -1.72 -16.43
C VAL A 24 -10.82 -1.66 -16.34
N HIS A 25 -11.53 -2.75 -16.64
CA HIS A 25 -12.97 -2.79 -16.48
C HIS A 25 -13.45 -2.73 -15.05
N LEU A 26 -12.87 -3.55 -14.16
CA LEU A 26 -13.22 -3.52 -12.75
C LEU A 26 -12.93 -2.14 -12.14
N LEU A 27 -11.86 -1.47 -12.59
CA LEU A 27 -11.53 -0.10 -12.21
C LEU A 27 -12.55 0.90 -12.73
N GLN A 28 -12.99 0.78 -13.98
CA GLN A 28 -14.05 1.64 -14.53
C GLN A 28 -15.35 1.49 -13.73
N CYS A 29 -15.73 0.25 -13.40
CA CYS A 29 -16.90 -0.01 -12.55
C CYS A 29 -16.73 0.61 -11.17
N ALA A 30 -15.58 0.45 -10.52
CA ALA A 30 -15.30 1.04 -9.22
C ALA A 30 -15.34 2.58 -9.26
N VAL A 31 -14.76 3.21 -10.30
CA VAL A 31 -14.81 4.66 -10.51
C VAL A 31 -16.24 5.15 -10.74
N GLN A 32 -17.05 4.41 -11.49
CA GLN A 32 -18.45 4.76 -11.71
C GLN A 32 -19.25 4.68 -10.41
N GLN A 33 -19.03 3.64 -9.59
CA GLN A 33 -19.68 3.49 -8.29
C GLN A 33 -19.29 4.62 -7.32
N THR A 34 -18.01 4.98 -7.23
CA THR A 34 -17.56 6.09 -6.36
C THR A 34 -18.10 7.44 -6.82
N LYS A 35 -18.21 7.68 -8.14
CA LYS A 35 -18.84 8.89 -8.69
C LYS A 35 -20.34 8.97 -8.36
N GLN A 36 -21.07 7.86 -8.43
CA GLN A 36 -22.49 7.84 -8.11
C GLN A 36 -22.74 8.23 -6.65
N TRP A 37 -21.87 7.84 -5.72
CA TRP A 37 -21.97 8.26 -4.32
C TRP A 37 -21.79 9.75 -4.16
N SER A 38 -20.75 10.32 -4.79
CA SER A 38 -20.50 11.76 -4.71
C SER A 38 -21.66 12.61 -5.27
N GLN A 39 -22.49 12.08 -6.15
CA GLN A 39 -23.62 12.81 -6.74
C GLN A 39 -24.92 12.68 -5.93
N LYS A 40 -25.15 11.56 -5.22
CA LYS A 40 -26.41 11.31 -4.50
C LYS A 40 -26.64 12.29 -3.34
N ASP A 41 -25.55 12.78 -2.74
CA ASP A 41 -25.62 13.74 -1.62
C ASP A 41 -26.04 15.16 -2.03
N VAL A 42 -25.77 15.55 -3.28
CA VAL A 42 -26.11 16.89 -3.79
C VAL A 42 -27.61 17.02 -4.08
N VAL A 43 -28.25 15.93 -4.54
CA VAL A 43 -29.67 15.94 -4.90
C VAL A 43 -30.58 15.84 -3.67
N THR A 44 -30.12 15.12 -2.63
CA THR A 44 -30.94 14.89 -1.43
C THR A 44 -31.09 16.16 -0.57
N THR A 45 -30.14 17.10 -0.63
CA THR A 45 -30.23 18.37 0.11
C THR A 45 -31.06 19.46 -0.57
N GLN A 46 -31.42 19.30 -1.86
CA GLN A 46 -32.19 20.31 -2.60
C GLN A 46 -33.72 20.11 -2.57
N THR A 47 -34.21 19.05 -1.92
CA THR A 47 -35.62 18.62 -2.07
C THR A 47 -36.44 18.68 -0.78
N GLN A 48 -36.19 19.57 0.19
CA GLN A 48 -37.22 19.87 1.21
C GLN A 48 -36.93 21.10 2.10
N GLU A 49 -36.72 22.27 1.50
CA GLU A 49 -37.08 23.53 2.17
C GLU A 49 -38.31 24.12 1.49
N CYS A 50 -39.46 23.45 1.64
CA CYS A 50 -40.73 24.14 1.55
C CYS A 50 -40.86 24.95 2.84
N TYR A 51 -40.45 26.21 2.79
CA TYR A 51 -40.68 27.21 3.83
C TYR A 51 -42.17 27.24 4.19
N ALA A 52 -42.55 26.56 5.28
CA ALA A 52 -43.76 26.90 6.00
C ALA A 52 -43.46 28.18 6.77
N VAL A 53 -43.73 29.31 6.14
CA VAL A 53 -43.77 30.61 6.82
C VAL A 53 -44.97 30.56 7.78
N GLU A 54 -44.71 30.40 9.07
CA GLU A 54 -45.68 30.72 10.10
C GLU A 54 -46.10 32.20 9.93
N ASN A 55 -47.41 32.44 9.85
CA ASN A 55 -48.09 33.74 9.88
C ASN A 55 -48.31 34.50 8.55
N GLY A 56 -48.58 33.79 7.46
CA GLY A 56 -49.19 34.38 6.25
C GLY A 56 -50.71 34.20 6.21
N VAL A 57 -51.50 35.16 6.70
CA VAL A 57 -52.94 35.25 6.42
C VAL A 57 -53.12 35.71 4.97
N GLY A 58 -53.25 34.77 4.04
CA GLY A 58 -53.44 35.07 2.62
C GLY A 58 -54.01 33.86 1.88
N ALA A 59 -55.22 34.01 1.37
CA ALA A 59 -56.08 32.97 0.82
C ALA A 59 -55.42 32.11 -0.29
N SER A 60 -55.40 30.79 -0.09
CA SER A 60 -55.29 29.81 -1.18
C SER A 60 -56.70 29.39 -1.59
N LEU A 61 -57.12 29.83 -2.78
CA LEU A 61 -58.43 29.56 -3.41
C LEU A 61 -58.47 28.23 -4.18
N PHE A 62 -57.46 27.36 -4.03
CA PHE A 62 -57.46 26.03 -4.62
C PHE A 62 -57.03 24.99 -3.58
N ALA A 63 -58.02 24.40 -2.93
CA ALA A 63 -57.83 23.25 -2.07
C ALA A 63 -57.51 22.01 -2.92
N PRO A 64 -56.50 21.20 -2.56
CA PRO A 64 -56.40 19.84 -3.09
C PRO A 64 -57.59 19.00 -2.60
N PRO A 65 -58.10 18.05 -3.41
CA PRO A 65 -59.25 17.24 -3.04
C PRO A 65 -58.94 16.37 -1.80
N PRO A 66 -59.89 16.24 -0.85
CA PRO A 66 -59.67 15.48 0.37
C PRO A 66 -59.55 13.98 0.08
N PRO A 67 -58.70 13.25 0.84
CA PRO A 67 -58.63 11.80 0.74
C PRO A 67 -59.94 11.18 1.22
N THR A 68 -60.57 10.41 0.35
CA THR A 68 -61.75 9.60 0.63
C THR A 68 -61.47 8.60 1.75
N VAL A 69 -62.21 8.76 2.85
CA VAL A 69 -62.33 7.83 3.97
C VAL A 69 -63.04 6.55 3.51
N PRO A 70 -62.46 5.34 3.70
CA PRO A 70 -63.22 4.11 3.50
C PRO A 70 -64.16 3.88 4.69
N LYS A 71 -65.47 3.78 4.39
CA LYS A 71 -66.53 3.41 5.32
C LYS A 71 -66.27 2.03 5.92
N SER A 72 -66.42 1.95 7.24
CA SER A 72 -66.55 0.72 7.99
C SER A 72 -67.88 0.02 7.67
N THR A 73 -67.80 -1.22 7.21
CA THR A 73 -68.90 -2.19 7.33
C THR A 73 -68.51 -3.20 8.39
N LYS A 74 -69.19 -3.12 9.54
CA LYS A 74 -69.28 -4.18 10.53
C LYS A 74 -69.85 -5.44 9.86
N THR A 75 -69.10 -6.53 9.91
CA THR A 75 -69.68 -7.87 9.86
C THR A 75 -68.93 -8.70 10.89
N ASP A 76 -69.66 -9.08 11.95
CA ASP A 76 -69.21 -10.05 12.93
C ASP A 76 -69.16 -11.43 12.25
N SER A 77 -67.98 -12.04 12.21
CA SER A 77 -67.83 -13.49 12.22
C SER A 77 -66.40 -13.85 12.59
N ALA A 78 -66.29 -14.69 13.61
CA ALA A 78 -65.07 -15.26 14.13
C ALA A 78 -64.30 -16.08 13.07
N ASP A 79 -63.05 -16.33 13.44
CA ASP A 79 -62.11 -17.34 12.92
C ASP A 79 -61.08 -16.92 11.84
N VAL A 80 -59.84 -16.85 12.34
CA VAL A 80 -58.69 -17.60 11.85
C VAL A 80 -57.91 -16.99 10.67
N ILE A 81 -56.59 -16.88 10.93
CA ILE A 81 -55.44 -16.55 10.06
C ILE A 81 -55.12 -15.06 9.86
N SER A 82 -54.33 -14.57 10.80
CA SER A 82 -53.27 -13.58 10.65
C SER A 82 -52.42 -13.82 9.38
N SER A 83 -52.82 -13.22 8.26
CA SER A 83 -51.96 -13.06 7.10
C SER A 83 -51.19 -11.75 7.21
N ALA A 84 -50.00 -11.86 7.82
CA ALA A 84 -48.95 -10.87 7.67
C ALA A 84 -48.50 -10.87 6.20
N THR A 85 -49.21 -10.13 5.33
CA THR A 85 -48.64 -9.71 4.06
C THR A 85 -47.66 -8.59 4.37
N SER A 86 -46.44 -8.99 4.76
CA SER A 86 -45.28 -8.13 4.72
C SER A 86 -45.22 -7.55 3.30
N LYS A 87 -45.41 -6.24 3.20
CA LYS A 87 -44.89 -5.48 2.06
C LYS A 87 -43.39 -5.73 2.08
N VAL A 88 -42.95 -6.74 1.35
CA VAL A 88 -41.56 -6.89 0.96
C VAL A 88 -41.30 -5.73 0.02
N GLU A 89 -41.01 -4.56 0.60
CA GLU A 89 -40.18 -3.58 -0.07
C GLU A 89 -38.89 -4.30 -0.38
N THR A 90 -38.81 -4.85 -1.60
CA THR A 90 -37.57 -5.33 -2.18
C THR A 90 -36.65 -4.12 -2.26
N SER A 91 -35.89 -3.93 -1.19
CA SER A 91 -34.86 -2.92 -1.01
C SER A 91 -33.79 -3.11 -2.08
N LYS A 92 -34.07 -2.51 -3.23
CA LYS A 92 -33.20 -2.50 -4.41
C LYS A 92 -31.85 -1.79 -4.14
N ASP A 93 -31.70 -1.18 -2.97
CA ASP A 93 -30.51 -0.47 -2.49
C ASP A 93 -29.51 -1.35 -1.71
N SER A 94 -29.77 -2.65 -1.51
CA SER A 94 -28.89 -3.52 -0.69
C SER A 94 -27.54 -3.89 -1.33
N LEU A 95 -27.40 -3.77 -2.65
CA LEU A 95 -26.19 -4.20 -3.37
C LEU A 95 -25.06 -3.16 -3.39
N SER A 96 -25.33 -1.89 -3.10
CA SER A 96 -24.30 -0.84 -3.04
C SER A 96 -23.83 -0.58 -1.62
N SER A 97 -23.68 -1.64 -0.80
CA SER A 97 -23.10 -1.47 0.52
C SER A 97 -21.67 -0.93 0.36
N PRO A 98 -21.34 0.21 0.99
CA PRO A 98 -20.04 0.84 0.82
C PRO A 98 -18.90 0.00 1.41
N SER A 99 -19.23 -0.99 2.26
CA SER A 99 -18.31 -2.05 2.68
C SER A 99 -17.92 -2.97 1.53
N VAL A 100 -18.85 -3.42 0.68
CA VAL A 100 -18.56 -4.33 -0.45
C VAL A 100 -17.60 -3.68 -1.45
N THR A 101 -17.85 -2.41 -1.77
CA THR A 101 -16.99 -1.64 -2.68
C THR A 101 -15.59 -1.47 -2.10
N LEU A 102 -15.46 -1.19 -0.80
CA LEU A 102 -14.16 -1.11 -0.13
C LEU A 102 -13.40 -2.44 -0.21
N HIS A 103 -14.07 -3.57 0.07
CA HIS A 103 -13.47 -4.90 -0.07
C HIS A 103 -13.02 -5.19 -1.52
N LEU A 104 -13.84 -4.80 -2.51
CA LEU A 104 -13.48 -4.93 -3.92
C LEU A 104 -12.25 -4.09 -4.27
N LEU A 105 -12.20 -2.83 -3.84
CA LEU A 105 -11.05 -1.94 -4.06
C LEU A 105 -9.76 -2.51 -3.44
N ILE A 106 -9.85 -3.07 -2.23
CA ILE A 106 -8.70 -3.71 -1.56
C ILE A 106 -8.24 -4.95 -2.34
N ALA A 107 -9.19 -5.78 -2.80
CA ALA A 107 -8.87 -6.96 -3.60
C ALA A 107 -8.20 -6.57 -4.93
N LEU A 108 -8.73 -5.57 -5.62
CA LEU A 108 -8.14 -5.03 -6.85
C LEU A 108 -6.75 -4.46 -6.62
N LEU A 109 -6.56 -3.69 -5.55
CA LEU A 109 -5.25 -3.15 -5.18
C LEU A 109 -4.26 -4.27 -4.94
N HIS A 110 -4.65 -5.32 -4.21
CA HIS A 110 -3.78 -6.47 -4.00
C HIS A 110 -3.37 -7.17 -5.30
N VAL A 111 -4.32 -7.40 -6.23
CA VAL A 111 -4.05 -8.03 -7.53
C VAL A 111 -3.13 -7.15 -8.39
N VAL A 112 -3.42 -5.85 -8.50
CA VAL A 112 -2.59 -4.90 -9.26
C VAL A 112 -1.19 -4.84 -8.68
N THR A 113 -1.05 -4.89 -7.35
CA THR A 113 0.25 -4.85 -6.67
C THR A 113 1.06 -6.09 -6.99
N LYS A 114 0.43 -7.27 -6.98
CA LYS A 114 1.08 -8.52 -7.37
C LYS A 114 1.56 -8.48 -8.82
N LEU A 115 0.69 -8.10 -9.76
CA LEU A 115 1.05 -8.02 -11.17
C LEU A 115 2.12 -6.97 -11.45
N ARG A 116 2.07 -5.84 -10.74
CA ARG A 116 3.13 -4.83 -10.75
C ARG A 116 4.44 -5.44 -10.28
N HIS A 117 4.44 -6.14 -9.15
CA HIS A 117 5.64 -6.77 -8.59
C HIS A 117 6.25 -7.80 -9.57
N ASP A 118 5.42 -8.70 -10.10
CA ASP A 118 5.85 -9.71 -11.07
C ASP A 118 6.44 -9.05 -12.34
N SER A 119 5.81 -7.97 -12.82
CA SER A 119 6.32 -7.21 -13.98
C SER A 119 7.68 -6.56 -13.70
N ILE A 120 7.89 -6.02 -12.50
CA ILE A 120 9.18 -5.47 -12.09
C ILE A 120 10.25 -6.57 -12.06
N GLN A 121 9.93 -7.73 -11.49
CA GLN A 121 10.87 -8.84 -11.42
C GLN A 121 11.29 -9.29 -12.83
N HIS A 122 10.32 -9.49 -13.73
CA HIS A 122 10.62 -9.86 -15.12
C HIS A 122 11.37 -8.77 -15.88
N TYR A 123 11.03 -7.49 -15.66
CA TYR A 123 11.77 -6.37 -16.20
C TYR A 123 13.24 -6.40 -15.74
N THR A 124 13.47 -6.61 -14.44
CA THR A 124 14.81 -6.71 -13.83
C THR A 124 15.62 -7.83 -14.46
N ILE A 125 15.01 -9.01 -14.66
CA ILE A 125 15.67 -10.17 -15.27
C ILE A 125 16.06 -9.86 -16.72
N ALA A 126 15.12 -9.33 -17.51
CA ALA A 126 15.36 -8.98 -18.92
C ALA A 126 16.44 -7.91 -19.07
N LEU A 127 16.46 -6.93 -18.16
CA LEU A 127 17.45 -5.85 -18.14
C LEU A 127 18.86 -6.38 -17.84
N LYS A 128 18.98 -7.27 -16.84
CA LYS A 128 20.26 -7.95 -16.53
C LYS A 128 20.77 -8.77 -17.72
N GLU A 129 19.88 -9.49 -18.40
CA GLU A 129 20.25 -10.22 -19.62
C GLU A 129 20.70 -9.26 -20.74
N GLN A 130 20.03 -8.12 -20.91
CA GLN A 130 20.41 -7.11 -21.89
C GLN A 130 21.82 -6.55 -21.62
N GLN A 131 22.13 -6.28 -20.36
CA GLN A 131 23.46 -5.81 -19.95
C GLN A 131 24.56 -6.84 -20.21
N GLN A 132 24.30 -8.11 -19.94
CA GLN A 132 25.25 -9.19 -20.23
C GLN A 132 25.53 -9.33 -21.74
N LEU A 133 24.53 -9.04 -22.58
CA LEU A 133 24.65 -9.12 -24.04
C LEU A 133 25.29 -7.87 -24.68
N ASN A 134 25.39 -6.75 -23.96
CA ASN A 134 25.97 -5.50 -24.45
C ASN A 134 27.22 -5.08 -23.65
N PRO A 135 28.34 -5.81 -23.76
CA PRO A 135 29.56 -5.53 -23.00
C PRO A 135 30.21 -4.20 -23.39
N THR A 136 29.88 -3.66 -24.57
CA THR A 136 30.42 -2.41 -25.11
C THR A 136 30.07 -1.17 -24.27
N SER A 137 29.02 -1.20 -23.45
CA SER A 137 28.69 -0.09 -22.55
C SER A 137 29.40 -0.17 -21.18
N ALA A 138 29.96 -1.32 -20.81
CA ALA A 138 30.65 -1.49 -19.53
C ALA A 138 32.10 -1.00 -19.56
N ALA A 139 32.78 -1.11 -20.71
CA ALA A 139 34.19 -0.74 -20.86
C ALA A 139 34.47 0.78 -20.84
N SER A 140 33.44 1.61 -21.05
CA SER A 140 33.57 3.08 -21.06
C SER A 140 33.22 3.73 -19.72
N ALA A 141 32.71 2.99 -18.73
CA ALA A 141 32.36 3.51 -17.41
C ALA A 141 33.39 3.16 -16.30
N SER A 142 34.32 2.23 -16.54
CA SER A 142 35.36 1.87 -15.57
C SER A 142 36.66 2.64 -15.83
N THR A 143 36.71 3.90 -15.42
CA THR A 143 38.00 4.55 -15.14
C THR A 143 38.64 3.80 -13.97
N PRO A 144 39.89 3.31 -14.07
CA PRO A 144 40.50 2.49 -13.03
C PRO A 144 40.82 3.35 -11.81
N GLN A 145 39.91 3.36 -10.84
CA GLN A 145 40.20 3.89 -9.51
C GLN A 145 41.13 2.88 -8.81
N LYS A 146 42.44 3.17 -8.82
CA LYS A 146 43.45 2.46 -8.02
C LYS A 146 43.05 2.55 -6.55
N GLY A 147 42.40 1.52 -6.02
CA GLY A 147 42.00 1.44 -4.62
C GLY A 147 41.96 0.01 -4.14
N LEU A 148 42.99 -0.37 -3.39
CA LEU A 148 43.09 -1.47 -2.42
C LEU A 148 42.08 -2.64 -2.56
N MET A 149 42.54 -3.75 -3.13
CA MET A 149 41.83 -5.03 -3.07
C MET A 149 41.73 -5.52 -1.63
N THR A 150 40.51 -5.52 -1.09
CA THR A 150 40.15 -6.37 0.05
C THR A 150 39.56 -7.63 -0.55
N MET A 151 40.28 -8.74 -0.41
CA MET A 151 39.81 -10.05 -0.87
C MET A 151 38.60 -10.47 -0.05
N ASN A 152 37.50 -10.83 -0.74
CA ASN A 152 36.44 -11.63 -0.16
C ASN A 152 36.26 -12.89 -1.03
N PRO A 153 36.47 -14.10 -0.49
CA PRO A 153 36.38 -15.34 -1.25
C PRO A 153 35.02 -15.97 -1.01
N PHE A 154 34.07 -15.82 -1.94
CA PHE A 154 32.91 -16.72 -2.04
C PHE A 154 32.25 -16.53 -3.40
N LEU A 155 32.76 -17.23 -4.41
CA LEU A 155 32.01 -17.62 -5.59
C LEU A 155 32.68 -18.87 -6.15
N THR A 156 32.00 -19.99 -5.95
CA THR A 156 32.31 -21.31 -6.48
C THR A 156 32.33 -21.24 -8.00
N GLU A 157 33.46 -21.58 -8.61
CA GLU A 157 33.56 -21.83 -10.05
C GLU A 157 32.70 -23.04 -10.41
N GLU A 158 31.60 -22.81 -11.12
CA GLU A 158 31.02 -23.84 -12.00
C GLU A 158 31.71 -23.72 -13.36
N THR A 159 32.66 -24.62 -13.59
CA THR A 159 33.24 -24.92 -14.90
C THR A 159 32.14 -25.43 -15.85
N PRO A 160 31.99 -24.88 -17.07
CA PRO A 160 31.18 -25.53 -18.08
C PRO A 160 31.98 -26.71 -18.64
N THR A 161 31.48 -27.92 -18.37
CA THR A 161 31.92 -29.15 -19.04
C THR A 161 31.63 -29.01 -20.54
N GLU A 162 32.66 -29.05 -21.36
CA GLU A 162 32.54 -29.19 -22.81
C GLU A 162 31.88 -30.55 -23.11
N GLU A 163 30.62 -30.52 -23.53
CA GLU A 163 29.95 -31.68 -24.12
C GLU A 163 30.56 -31.93 -25.51
N GLN A 164 31.36 -32.99 -25.56
CA GLN A 164 31.91 -33.60 -26.75
C GLN A 164 30.75 -34.28 -27.52
N GLU A 165 30.28 -33.67 -28.60
CA GLU A 165 29.32 -34.30 -29.52
C GLU A 165 29.95 -35.52 -30.19
N ASP A 166 29.49 -36.71 -29.78
CA ASP A 166 29.69 -37.99 -30.45
C ASP A 166 28.86 -38.02 -31.76
N ASP A 167 29.55 -38.15 -32.88
CA ASP A 167 29.00 -38.39 -34.21
C ASP A 167 28.71 -39.89 -34.40
N PRO A 168 27.47 -40.34 -34.70
CA PRO A 168 27.19 -41.76 -34.86
C PRO A 168 27.72 -42.27 -36.21
N THR A 169 28.65 -43.20 -36.10
CA THR A 169 29.23 -44.00 -37.18
C THR A 169 28.15 -44.83 -37.89
N THR A 170 27.78 -44.45 -39.12
CA THR A 170 27.21 -45.42 -40.07
C THR A 170 28.36 -46.24 -40.68
N SER A 171 28.50 -47.47 -40.19
CA SER A 171 29.27 -48.51 -40.83
C SER A 171 28.70 -48.81 -42.21
N ASN A 172 29.57 -48.84 -43.22
CA ASN A 172 29.51 -49.78 -44.33
C ASN A 172 30.86 -49.73 -45.08
N THR A 173 31.67 -50.75 -44.79
CA THR A 173 32.75 -51.33 -45.60
C THR A 173 32.38 -51.36 -47.11
N PRO A 174 33.34 -51.34 -48.06
CA PRO A 174 34.40 -52.36 -48.07
C PRO A 174 35.78 -51.98 -48.64
N THR A 175 36.73 -52.86 -48.30
CA THR A 175 37.92 -53.28 -49.08
C THR A 175 39.05 -52.29 -49.32
N THR A 176 40.06 -52.41 -48.47
CA THR A 176 41.50 -52.39 -48.80
C THR A 176 41.82 -53.30 -50.01
N PRO A 177 42.89 -52.97 -50.77
CA PRO A 177 44.10 -53.74 -50.55
C PRO A 177 45.39 -52.91 -50.49
N HIS A 178 46.27 -53.37 -49.61
CA HIS A 178 47.74 -53.34 -49.64
C HIS A 178 48.47 -52.27 -50.46
N ALA A 179 49.26 -51.44 -49.76
CA ALA A 179 50.65 -51.19 -50.14
C ALA A 179 51.52 -50.89 -48.90
N THR A 180 52.38 -51.85 -48.62
CA THR A 180 53.70 -51.79 -47.98
C THR A 180 54.22 -50.46 -47.42
N ASN A 181 54.53 -50.51 -46.12
CA ASN A 181 55.70 -49.94 -45.44
C ASN A 181 56.80 -49.36 -46.36
N PHE A 182 57.12 -48.08 -46.17
CA PHE A 182 58.48 -47.56 -46.30
C PHE A 182 58.72 -46.47 -45.26
N ASN A 183 59.56 -46.79 -44.28
CA ASN A 183 60.17 -45.83 -43.37
C ASN A 183 61.23 -45.02 -44.13
N SER A 184 61.15 -43.69 -44.03
CA SER A 184 62.32 -42.81 -44.13
C SER A 184 62.02 -41.48 -43.40
N PRO A 185 62.85 -41.06 -42.44
CA PRO A 185 62.69 -39.79 -41.75
C PRO A 185 63.39 -38.70 -42.55
N THR A 186 62.76 -38.20 -43.61
CA THR A 186 63.18 -36.98 -44.29
C THR A 186 62.34 -35.81 -43.77
N LYS A 187 62.95 -35.04 -42.86
CA LYS A 187 62.55 -33.66 -42.56
C LYS A 187 62.47 -32.88 -43.87
N SER A 188 61.31 -32.83 -44.48
CA SER A 188 60.96 -31.85 -45.49
C SER A 188 59.72 -31.11 -44.98
N SER A 189 59.97 -29.96 -44.38
CA SER A 189 58.96 -28.98 -44.02
C SER A 189 58.40 -28.36 -45.30
N SER A 190 57.59 -29.11 -46.05
CA SER A 190 56.73 -28.51 -47.06
C SER A 190 55.60 -27.77 -46.33
N PRO A 191 55.38 -26.47 -46.60
CA PRO A 191 54.34 -25.71 -45.92
C PRO A 191 52.97 -26.37 -46.17
N PRO A 192 52.10 -26.48 -45.15
CA PRO A 192 50.78 -27.05 -45.31
C PRO A 192 50.06 -26.33 -46.45
N SER A 193 49.43 -27.10 -47.36
CA SER A 193 48.84 -26.57 -48.58
C SER A 193 47.94 -25.37 -48.29
N SER A 194 48.28 -24.22 -48.86
CA SER A 194 47.62 -22.92 -48.62
C SER A 194 46.09 -22.96 -48.82
N ALA A 195 45.59 -23.84 -49.67
CA ALA A 195 44.16 -24.02 -49.96
C ALA A 195 43.36 -24.58 -48.76
N ALA A 196 43.92 -25.53 -48.00
CA ALA A 196 43.24 -26.09 -46.84
C ALA A 196 43.07 -25.06 -45.71
N TYR A 197 44.11 -24.25 -45.49
CA TYR A 197 44.09 -23.14 -44.52
C TYR A 197 43.08 -22.04 -44.93
N ALA A 198 42.98 -21.75 -46.24
CA ALA A 198 42.01 -20.79 -46.75
C ALA A 198 40.56 -21.27 -46.58
N LEU A 199 40.27 -22.57 -46.82
CA LEU A 199 38.95 -23.15 -46.60
C LEU A 199 38.56 -23.18 -45.12
N GLN A 200 39.50 -23.53 -44.23
CA GLN A 200 39.28 -23.49 -42.78
C GLN A 200 38.97 -22.06 -42.31
N THR A 201 39.75 -21.08 -42.76
CA THR A 201 39.53 -19.66 -42.44
C THR A 201 38.17 -19.17 -42.93
N LYS A 202 37.76 -19.57 -44.14
CA LYS A 202 36.43 -19.24 -44.71
C LYS A 202 35.29 -19.90 -43.90
N GLY A 203 35.48 -21.14 -43.46
CA GLY A 203 34.55 -21.85 -42.58
C GLY A 203 34.39 -21.14 -41.23
N MET A 204 35.50 -20.76 -40.59
CA MET A 204 35.50 -20.03 -39.32
C MET A 204 34.81 -18.67 -39.45
N ARG A 205 35.04 -17.91 -40.53
CA ARG A 205 34.35 -16.63 -40.77
C ARG A 205 32.84 -16.79 -40.90
N ARG A 206 32.36 -17.84 -41.56
CA ARG A 206 30.92 -18.12 -41.67
C ARG A 206 30.31 -18.50 -40.33
N LYS A 207 31.00 -19.34 -39.55
CA LYS A 207 30.57 -19.69 -38.18
C LYS A 207 30.51 -18.46 -37.28
N ALA A 208 31.54 -17.60 -37.33
CA ALA A 208 31.57 -16.34 -36.59
C ALA A 208 30.43 -15.39 -37.02
N ALA A 209 30.16 -15.26 -38.32
CA ALA A 209 29.06 -14.44 -38.83
C ALA A 209 27.68 -14.98 -38.39
N ALA A 210 27.49 -16.31 -38.41
CA ALA A 210 26.25 -16.93 -37.93
C ALA A 210 26.08 -16.72 -36.41
N ALA A 211 27.15 -16.90 -35.63
CA ALA A 211 27.13 -16.64 -34.19
C ALA A 211 26.82 -15.17 -33.89
N ALA A 212 27.43 -14.23 -34.62
CA ALA A 212 27.14 -12.80 -34.51
C ALA A 212 25.67 -12.47 -34.86
N HIS A 213 25.12 -13.09 -35.90
CA HIS A 213 23.72 -12.94 -36.26
C HIS A 213 22.77 -13.48 -35.18
N VAL A 214 23.05 -14.67 -34.62
CA VAL A 214 22.27 -15.24 -33.50
C VAL A 214 22.36 -14.35 -32.26
N ALA A 215 23.54 -13.83 -31.93
CA ALA A 215 23.72 -12.89 -30.83
C ALA A 215 22.92 -11.60 -31.05
N SER A 216 22.91 -11.07 -32.29
CA SER A 216 22.11 -9.90 -32.67
C SER A 216 20.60 -10.15 -32.51
N LEU A 217 20.10 -11.30 -32.96
CA LEU A 217 18.69 -11.68 -32.79
C LEU A 217 18.31 -11.83 -31.31
N ARG A 218 19.22 -12.39 -30.50
CA ARG A 218 19.01 -12.48 -29.05
C ARG A 218 18.93 -11.11 -28.40
N LEU A 219 19.85 -10.19 -28.74
CA LEU A 219 19.83 -8.82 -28.24
C LEU A 219 18.54 -8.10 -28.62
N GLU A 220 18.08 -8.24 -29.87
CA GLU A 220 16.81 -7.67 -30.33
C GLU A 220 15.61 -8.23 -29.56
N ARG A 221 15.57 -9.55 -29.34
CA ARG A 221 14.51 -10.20 -28.57
C ARG A 221 14.47 -9.71 -27.13
N VAL A 222 15.62 -9.65 -26.46
CA VAL A 222 15.74 -9.15 -25.09
C VAL A 222 15.33 -7.67 -25.03
N GLY A 223 15.75 -6.86 -25.99
CA GLY A 223 15.29 -5.47 -26.11
C GLY A 223 13.78 -5.33 -26.20
N LYS A 224 13.12 -6.13 -27.04
CA LYS A 224 11.64 -6.19 -27.12
C LYS A 224 10.99 -6.61 -25.81
N GLN A 225 11.60 -7.56 -25.09
CA GLN A 225 11.11 -8.02 -23.80
C GLN A 225 11.25 -6.94 -22.71
N VAL A 226 12.35 -6.19 -22.69
CA VAL A 226 12.56 -5.05 -21.78
C VAL A 226 11.47 -4.00 -21.99
N GLU A 227 11.20 -3.61 -23.24
CA GLU A 227 10.14 -2.64 -23.56
C GLU A 227 8.74 -3.13 -23.17
N LEU A 228 8.43 -4.41 -23.40
CA LEU A 228 7.16 -5.02 -23.00
C LEU A 228 6.95 -4.93 -21.48
N TRP A 229 7.95 -5.33 -20.69
CA TRP A 229 7.83 -5.34 -19.23
C TRP A 229 7.86 -3.91 -18.66
N LYS A 230 8.61 -2.99 -19.27
CA LYS A 230 8.56 -1.55 -18.96
C LYS A 230 7.15 -0.99 -19.14
N GLY A 231 6.51 -1.27 -20.28
CA GLY A 231 5.12 -0.90 -20.54
C GLY A 231 4.15 -1.51 -19.51
N SER A 232 4.35 -2.77 -19.14
CA SER A 232 3.54 -3.45 -18.11
C SER A 232 3.67 -2.79 -16.73
N CYS A 233 4.89 -2.47 -16.30
CA CYS A 233 5.16 -1.73 -15.06
C CYS A 233 4.44 -0.37 -15.04
N ARG A 234 4.48 0.40 -16.15
CA ARG A 234 3.77 1.68 -16.30
C ARG A 234 2.25 1.50 -16.15
N VAL A 235 1.67 0.52 -16.84
CA VAL A 235 0.22 0.24 -16.80
C VAL A 235 -0.23 -0.12 -15.39
N TYR A 236 0.43 -1.08 -14.73
CA TYR A 236 0.02 -1.50 -13.39
C TYR A 236 0.26 -0.43 -12.33
N SER A 237 1.30 0.39 -12.47
CA SER A 237 1.53 1.51 -11.56
C SER A 237 0.48 2.63 -11.76
N THR A 238 0.01 2.84 -12.99
CA THR A 238 -1.13 3.74 -13.27
C THR A 238 -2.44 3.20 -12.68
N CYS A 239 -2.70 1.90 -12.80
CA CYS A 239 -3.85 1.24 -12.18
C CYS A 239 -3.83 1.40 -10.65
N ALA A 240 -2.66 1.23 -10.03
CA ALA A 240 -2.49 1.43 -8.60
C ALA A 240 -2.81 2.87 -8.16
N LYS A 241 -2.31 3.86 -8.91
CA LYS A 241 -2.64 5.28 -8.65
C LYS A 241 -4.14 5.53 -8.70
N LEU A 242 -4.84 5.00 -9.72
CA LEU A 242 -6.29 5.14 -9.83
C LEU A 242 -7.03 4.47 -8.66
N LEU A 243 -6.56 3.29 -8.22
CA LEU A 243 -7.11 2.60 -7.06
C LEU A 243 -6.93 3.38 -5.78
N PHE A 244 -5.78 4.03 -5.57
CA PHE A 244 -5.59 4.92 -4.43
C PHE A 244 -6.58 6.07 -4.44
N THR A 245 -6.80 6.72 -5.59
CA THR A 245 -7.83 7.76 -5.71
C THR A 245 -9.24 7.23 -5.41
N CYS A 246 -9.58 6.02 -5.87
CA CYS A 246 -10.88 5.42 -5.57
C CYS A 246 -11.04 5.06 -4.09
N LEU A 247 -9.97 4.55 -3.46
CA LEU A 247 -9.94 4.27 -2.02
C LEU A 247 -10.09 5.55 -1.20
N GLU A 248 -9.37 6.62 -1.56
CA GLU A 248 -9.50 7.93 -0.92
C GLU A 248 -10.95 8.42 -0.92
N LEU A 249 -11.56 8.49 -2.11
CA LEU A 249 -12.96 8.92 -2.25
C LEU A 249 -13.92 8.04 -1.44
N CYS A 250 -13.69 6.72 -1.44
CA CYS A 250 -14.49 5.80 -0.65
C CYS A 250 -14.34 6.07 0.86
N LEU A 251 -13.12 6.31 1.34
CA LEU A 251 -12.84 6.58 2.76
C LEU A 251 -13.38 7.94 3.20
N GLU A 252 -13.25 8.97 2.38
CA GLU A 252 -13.82 10.30 2.63
C GLU A 252 -15.34 10.25 2.75
N GLU A 253 -16.00 9.51 1.86
CA GLU A 253 -17.44 9.31 1.87
C GLU A 253 -17.90 8.61 3.16
N HIS A 254 -17.19 7.56 3.56
CA HIS A 254 -17.44 6.88 4.83
C HIS A 254 -17.24 7.81 6.03
N LYS A 255 -16.22 8.67 6.00
CA LYS A 255 -15.98 9.67 7.04
C LYS A 255 -17.15 10.67 7.14
N LYS A 256 -17.65 11.18 6.01
CA LYS A 256 -18.81 12.08 5.98
C LYS A 256 -20.07 11.44 6.56
N ARG A 257 -20.32 10.17 6.21
CA ARG A 257 -21.46 9.41 6.75
C ARG A 257 -21.32 9.17 8.24
N ALA A 258 -20.14 8.79 8.72
CA ALA A 258 -19.87 8.59 10.14
C ALA A 258 -20.05 9.87 10.97
N LEU A 259 -19.71 11.04 10.40
CA LEU A 259 -19.95 12.33 11.04
C LEU A 259 -21.44 12.68 11.10
N SER A 260 -22.17 12.39 10.02
CA SER A 260 -23.61 12.61 9.95
C SER A 260 -24.40 11.67 10.87
N SER A 261 -23.92 10.44 11.06
CA SER A 261 -24.58 9.40 11.87
C SER A 261 -24.23 9.46 13.36
N ARG A 262 -23.49 10.49 13.84
CA ARG A 262 -23.15 10.63 15.26
C ARG A 262 -24.38 10.68 16.19
N GLN A 263 -25.59 10.87 15.67
CA GLN A 263 -26.84 10.82 16.42
C GLN A 263 -27.42 9.40 16.64
N GLU A 264 -27.01 8.37 15.88
CA GLU A 264 -27.69 7.05 15.89
C GLU A 264 -26.80 5.84 16.23
N GLY A 265 -25.61 6.07 16.79
CA GLY A 265 -24.71 5.00 17.20
C GLY A 265 -23.67 4.66 16.13
N LYS A 266 -22.45 4.38 16.61
CA LYS A 266 -21.22 4.19 15.81
C LYS A 266 -21.39 3.09 14.74
N VAL A 267 -21.68 3.47 13.50
CA VAL A 267 -21.47 2.58 12.34
C VAL A 267 -19.96 2.54 12.08
N ILE A 268 -19.28 1.61 12.77
CA ILE A 268 -17.87 1.34 12.52
C ILE A 268 -17.78 0.58 11.20
N LEU A 269 -16.99 1.10 10.27
CA LEU A 269 -16.54 0.37 9.09
C LEU A 269 -15.83 -0.91 9.53
N GLN A 270 -16.58 -2.02 9.60
CA GLN A 270 -16.01 -3.32 9.91
C GLN A 270 -15.45 -3.92 8.63
N LEU A 271 -14.13 -3.81 8.50
CA LEU A 271 -13.38 -4.52 7.48
C LEU A 271 -13.08 -5.94 7.97
N LEU A 272 -13.25 -6.94 7.10
CA LEU A 272 -12.88 -8.32 7.44
C LEU A 272 -11.39 -8.36 7.84
N PRO A 273 -10.98 -9.13 8.86
CA PRO A 273 -9.60 -9.21 9.31
C PRO A 273 -8.61 -9.50 8.17
N LEU A 274 -8.99 -10.38 7.24
CA LEU A 274 -8.19 -10.69 6.06
C LEU A 274 -7.99 -9.47 5.16
N ALA A 275 -9.05 -8.69 4.90
CA ALA A 275 -8.97 -7.49 4.08
C ALA A 275 -8.12 -6.40 4.78
N ARG A 276 -8.20 -6.28 6.12
CA ARG A 276 -7.34 -5.39 6.92
C ARG A 276 -5.86 -5.74 6.74
N THR A 277 -5.49 -7.01 6.92
CA THR A 277 -4.11 -7.47 6.73
C THR A 277 -3.64 -7.29 5.29
N LYS A 278 -4.50 -7.58 4.30
CA LYS A 278 -4.17 -7.41 2.89
C LYS A 278 -3.96 -5.95 2.52
N LEU A 279 -4.82 -5.04 2.98
CA LEU A 279 -4.66 -3.61 2.76
C LEU A 279 -3.34 -3.10 3.37
N PHE A 280 -3.07 -3.45 4.63
CA PHE A 280 -1.82 -3.05 5.31
C PHE A 280 -0.58 -3.51 4.52
N LYS A 281 -0.46 -4.81 4.24
CA LYS A 281 0.69 -5.36 3.50
C LYS A 281 0.82 -4.77 2.10
N THR A 282 -0.31 -4.50 1.45
CA THR A 282 -0.30 -3.95 0.10
C THR A 282 0.16 -2.51 0.08
N LEU A 283 -0.26 -1.67 1.04
CA LEU A 283 0.22 -0.30 1.18
C LEU A 283 1.71 -0.26 1.55
N GLU A 284 2.13 -1.14 2.45
CA GLU A 284 3.54 -1.30 2.86
C GLU A 284 4.45 -1.55 1.66
N LEU A 285 4.03 -2.40 0.71
CA LEU A 285 4.79 -2.63 -0.53
C LEU A 285 4.98 -1.37 -1.40
N TYR A 286 4.17 -0.33 -1.26
CA TYR A 286 4.34 0.92 -2.03
C TYR A 286 5.21 1.95 -1.32
N TYR A 287 5.08 2.09 -0.01
CA TYR A 287 5.82 3.12 0.73
C TYR A 287 7.14 2.62 1.34
N ALA A 288 7.35 1.30 1.43
CA ALA A 288 8.59 0.73 1.95
C ALA A 288 9.81 1.22 1.19
N SER A 289 10.85 1.61 1.93
CA SER A 289 12.14 2.04 1.37
C SER A 289 12.76 1.04 0.38
N SER A 290 12.63 -0.26 0.67
CA SER A 290 13.11 -1.36 -0.18
C SER A 290 12.52 -1.31 -1.60
N THR A 291 11.25 -0.91 -1.73
CA THR A 291 10.59 -0.75 -3.02
C THR A 291 11.21 0.40 -3.80
N SER A 292 11.44 1.54 -3.16
CA SER A 292 12.06 2.68 -3.84
C SER A 292 13.49 2.36 -4.30
N VAL A 293 14.29 1.71 -3.46
CA VAL A 293 15.66 1.31 -3.82
C VAL A 293 15.66 0.38 -5.03
N MET A 294 14.76 -0.61 -5.06
CA MET A 294 14.60 -1.49 -6.21
C MET A 294 14.23 -0.71 -7.48
N TYR A 295 13.31 0.25 -7.39
CA TYR A 295 12.93 1.09 -8.52
C TYR A 295 14.04 2.03 -8.98
N GLN A 296 14.79 2.61 -8.06
CA GLN A 296 15.93 3.48 -8.37
C GLN A 296 17.05 2.71 -9.04
N ALA A 297 17.34 1.48 -8.59
CA ALA A 297 18.29 0.59 -9.25
C ALA A 297 17.86 0.24 -10.68
N LEU A 298 16.55 0.16 -10.94
CA LEU A 298 16.02 -0.09 -12.28
C LEU A 298 16.07 1.15 -13.18
N LEU A 299 15.80 2.33 -12.62
CA LEU A 299 15.81 3.60 -13.35
C LEU A 299 17.23 4.11 -13.61
N SER A 300 18.19 3.82 -12.73
CA SER A 300 19.60 4.15 -12.95
C SER A 300 20.20 3.38 -14.13
N ILE A 301 19.63 2.21 -14.45
CA ILE A 301 20.01 1.41 -15.60
C ILE A 301 19.27 1.87 -16.86
N ALA A 302 17.99 2.24 -16.74
CA ALA A 302 17.19 2.82 -17.82
C ALA A 302 17.34 4.35 -17.82
N THR A 303 18.55 4.81 -18.09
CA THR A 303 18.93 6.23 -18.10
C THR A 303 17.98 7.04 -18.99
N GLU A 304 17.24 7.99 -18.38
CA GLU A 304 16.69 9.26 -18.92
C GLU A 304 15.27 9.60 -18.42
N ASP A 305 14.51 8.66 -17.86
CA ASP A 305 13.10 8.93 -17.53
C ASP A 305 12.88 9.42 -16.07
N ILE A 306 13.21 10.70 -15.83
CA ILE A 306 12.95 11.38 -14.55
C ILE A 306 11.45 11.34 -14.19
N GLU A 307 10.56 11.33 -15.18
CA GLU A 307 9.11 11.30 -14.94
C GLU A 307 8.67 9.99 -14.28
N GLU A 308 9.27 8.86 -14.68
CA GLU A 308 9.03 7.56 -14.04
C GLU A 308 9.48 7.55 -12.57
N LEU A 309 10.63 8.13 -12.25
CA LEU A 309 11.11 8.24 -10.86
C LEU A 309 10.13 9.06 -10.02
N LEU A 310 9.76 10.24 -10.52
CA LEU A 310 8.78 11.11 -9.86
C LEU A 310 7.42 10.42 -9.73
N PHE A 311 7.05 9.57 -10.69
CA PHE A 311 5.81 8.80 -10.61
C PHE A 311 5.85 7.78 -9.48
N VAL A 312 6.95 7.06 -9.29
CA VAL A 312 7.13 6.11 -8.17
C VAL A 312 7.06 6.84 -6.84
N MET A 313 7.76 7.97 -6.70
CA MET A 313 7.71 8.78 -5.48
C MET A 313 6.29 9.27 -5.17
N LYS A 314 5.57 9.78 -6.18
CA LYS A 314 4.15 10.17 -6.04
C LYS A 314 3.28 9.00 -5.61
N LEU A 315 3.57 7.79 -6.07
CA LEU A 315 2.82 6.59 -5.70
C LEU A 315 3.09 6.18 -4.25
N SER A 316 4.34 6.26 -3.79
CA SER A 316 4.73 6.03 -2.40
C SER A 316 4.11 7.05 -1.46
N GLN A 317 4.20 8.34 -1.80
CA GLN A 317 3.53 9.41 -1.05
C GLN A 317 2.02 9.17 -0.97
N LYS A 318 1.38 8.83 -2.10
CA LYS A 318 -0.05 8.55 -2.09
C LYS A 318 -0.41 7.34 -1.24
N ALA A 319 0.41 6.29 -1.25
CA ALA A 319 0.20 5.13 -0.40
C ALA A 319 0.29 5.49 1.10
N ILE A 320 1.19 6.39 1.50
CA ILE A 320 1.27 6.91 2.88
C ILE A 320 0.02 7.71 3.26
N GLU A 321 -0.47 8.57 2.36
CA GLU A 321 -1.72 9.32 2.58
C GLU A 321 -2.90 8.36 2.80
N ILE A 322 -3.06 7.36 1.93
CA ILE A 322 -4.12 6.36 2.05
C ILE A 322 -3.96 5.52 3.32
N TRP A 323 -2.73 5.10 3.66
CA TRP A 323 -2.44 4.42 4.93
C TRP A 323 -2.90 5.28 6.10
N GLY A 324 -2.55 6.56 6.07
CA GLY A 324 -2.98 7.57 7.01
C GLY A 324 -4.49 7.61 7.16
N GLU A 325 -5.25 7.63 6.06
CA GLU A 325 -6.72 7.60 6.01
C GLU A 325 -7.34 6.25 6.42
N CYS A 326 -6.57 5.16 6.37
CA CYS A 326 -7.02 3.84 6.80
C CYS A 326 -6.80 3.56 8.29
N ILE A 327 -6.10 4.41 9.06
CA ILE A 327 -5.72 4.14 10.46
C ILE A 327 -6.87 3.64 11.36
N PRO A 328 -8.06 4.26 11.45
CA PRO A 328 -9.15 3.76 12.28
C PRO A 328 -9.68 2.38 11.86
N ILE A 329 -9.51 2.02 10.59
CA ILE A 329 -9.89 0.72 10.03
C ILE A 329 -8.78 -0.32 10.30
N LEU A 330 -7.53 0.11 10.13
CA LEU A 330 -6.33 -0.69 10.34
C LEU A 330 -5.95 -0.87 11.80
N TYR A 331 -6.49 -0.06 12.71
CA TYR A 331 -6.24 -0.05 14.15
C TYR A 331 -7.52 0.39 14.85
N SER A 332 -8.44 -0.57 15.01
CA SER A 332 -9.77 -0.30 15.57
C SER A 332 -9.69 0.20 17.01
N GLN A 333 -8.72 -0.32 17.77
CA GLN A 333 -8.49 0.08 19.15
C GLN A 333 -7.67 1.36 19.22
N GLN A 334 -8.03 2.24 20.15
CA GLN A 334 -7.31 3.49 20.40
C GLN A 334 -5.86 3.23 20.85
N ASP A 335 -5.66 2.19 21.66
CA ASP A 335 -4.36 1.80 22.19
C ASP A 335 -3.38 1.41 21.07
N GLU A 336 -3.86 0.66 20.07
CA GLU A 336 -3.09 0.30 18.88
C GLU A 336 -2.67 1.55 18.09
N ARG A 337 -3.57 2.52 17.93
CA ARG A 337 -3.30 3.79 17.24
C ARG A 337 -2.25 4.62 17.99
N GLU A 338 -2.37 4.70 19.30
CA GLU A 338 -1.41 5.34 20.19
C GLU A 338 -0.03 4.71 20.11
N GLU A 339 0.04 3.39 20.12
CA GLU A 339 1.29 2.64 20.04
C GLU A 339 2.00 2.89 18.71
N VAL A 340 1.28 2.82 17.59
CA VAL A 340 1.82 3.14 16.26
C VAL A 340 2.39 4.56 16.23
N PHE A 341 1.67 5.53 16.80
CA PHE A 341 2.13 6.92 16.85
C PHE A 341 3.36 7.11 17.74
N LYS A 342 3.39 6.48 18.93
CA LYS A 342 4.55 6.49 19.84
C LYS A 342 5.78 5.88 19.18
N ASN A 343 5.62 4.74 18.51
CA ASN A 343 6.72 4.07 17.82
C ASN A 343 7.29 4.95 16.70
N LEU A 344 6.43 5.60 15.90
CA LEU A 344 6.87 6.53 14.87
C LEU A 344 7.58 7.77 15.45
N LEU A 345 7.09 8.33 16.56
CA LEU A 345 7.78 9.44 17.23
C LEU A 345 9.18 9.04 17.72
N CYS A 346 9.29 7.87 18.35
CA CYS A 346 10.57 7.36 18.85
C CYS A 346 11.56 7.06 17.72
N ASP A 347 11.07 6.51 16.60
CA ASP A 347 11.91 6.20 15.45
C ASP A 347 12.41 7.48 14.75
N VAL A 348 11.54 8.49 14.59
CA VAL A 348 11.90 9.74 13.90
C VAL A 348 12.73 10.66 14.79
N TYR A 349 12.44 10.71 16.09
CA TYR A 349 13.07 11.58 17.07
C TYR A 349 13.64 10.79 18.26
N PRO A 350 14.76 10.09 18.08
CA PRO A 350 15.39 9.33 19.16
C PRO A 350 15.83 10.28 20.29
N THR A 351 15.42 9.98 21.52
CA THR A 351 15.72 10.76 22.73
C THR A 351 17.22 10.66 23.09
N GLU A 352 17.97 11.69 22.70
CA GLU A 352 19.19 12.22 23.32
C GLU A 352 20.52 11.42 23.32
N SER A 353 20.62 10.15 22.89
CA SER A 353 21.93 9.45 22.89
C SER A 353 22.54 9.04 21.54
N SER A 354 21.78 9.04 20.43
CA SER A 354 22.31 8.67 19.10
C SER A 354 22.32 9.81 18.07
N MET A 355 21.85 11.00 18.44
CA MET A 355 21.45 12.09 17.54
C MET A 355 22.62 12.93 16.96
N ARG A 356 23.77 12.31 16.67
CA ARG A 356 24.98 13.02 16.18
C ARG A 356 25.49 12.61 14.80
N ARG A 357 24.76 11.82 13.99
CA ARG A 357 25.26 11.42 12.66
C ARG A 357 24.32 11.76 11.50
N SER A 358 24.85 12.62 10.63
CA SER A 358 24.80 12.50 9.17
C SER A 358 23.53 12.88 8.41
N TYR A 359 22.74 13.84 8.87
CA TYR A 359 21.64 14.39 8.05
C TYR A 359 22.13 15.26 6.86
N VAL A 360 23.34 15.81 6.93
CA VAL A 360 23.83 16.78 5.92
C VAL A 360 24.38 16.09 4.66
N THR A 361 24.73 14.80 4.72
CA THR A 361 25.36 14.09 3.58
C THR A 361 24.36 13.38 2.66
N GLU A 362 23.11 13.17 3.09
CA GLU A 362 22.08 12.41 2.34
C GLU A 362 21.16 13.25 1.45
N LEU A 363 21.17 14.58 1.59
CA LEU A 363 20.33 15.48 0.78
C LEU A 363 20.69 15.48 -0.72
N ILE A 364 21.84 14.92 -1.09
CA ILE A 364 22.31 14.83 -2.48
C ILE A 364 21.94 13.47 -3.09
N SER A 365 21.70 12.43 -2.28
CA SER A 365 21.17 11.17 -2.77
C SER A 365 19.66 11.30 -2.92
N ALA A 366 19.15 11.33 -4.14
CA ALA A 366 17.71 11.32 -4.46
C ALA A 366 16.98 10.02 -4.01
N SER A 367 17.51 9.30 -3.02
CA SER A 367 16.99 8.04 -2.53
C SER A 367 16.00 8.22 -1.40
N TRP A 368 14.79 7.71 -1.60
CA TRP A 368 13.77 7.57 -0.55
C TRP A 368 14.28 6.60 0.53
N THR A 369 14.62 7.14 1.70
CA THR A 369 15.15 6.37 2.83
C THR A 369 14.03 5.80 3.71
N GLU A 370 14.37 4.84 4.58
CA GLU A 370 13.44 4.38 5.62
C GLU A 370 13.05 5.53 6.57
N GLN A 371 13.96 6.48 6.80
CA GLN A 371 13.69 7.64 7.64
C GLN A 371 12.68 8.60 6.99
N ASP A 372 12.77 8.81 5.67
CA ASP A 372 11.78 9.61 4.92
C ASP A 372 10.39 8.98 5.01
N GLU A 373 10.31 7.66 4.84
CA GLU A 373 9.06 6.91 5.00
C GLU A 373 8.43 7.15 6.38
N LYS A 374 9.21 6.96 7.45
CA LYS A 374 8.74 7.14 8.83
C LYS A 374 8.32 8.58 9.12
N THR A 375 9.10 9.55 8.61
CA THR A 375 8.81 10.98 8.76
C THR A 375 7.51 11.36 8.06
N CYS A 376 7.30 10.91 6.81
CA CYS A 376 6.06 11.14 6.08
C CYS A 376 4.85 10.49 6.76
N ARG A 377 5.00 9.25 7.28
CA ARG A 377 3.94 8.57 8.04
C ARG A 377 3.58 9.34 9.31
N LEU A 378 4.58 9.80 10.06
CA LEU A 378 4.37 10.62 11.25
C LEU A 378 3.66 11.93 10.91
N HIS A 379 4.08 12.62 9.84
CA HIS A 379 3.43 13.85 9.36
C HIS A 379 1.95 13.65 9.07
N VAL A 380 1.62 12.60 8.30
CA VAL A 380 0.22 12.28 7.96
C VAL A 380 -0.59 11.95 9.21
N LEU A 381 -0.02 11.23 10.18
CA LEU A 381 -0.68 10.99 11.48
C LEU A 381 -0.92 12.28 12.25
N CYS A 382 0.07 13.16 12.37
CA CYS A 382 -0.08 14.46 13.05
C CYS A 382 -1.18 15.30 12.40
N ARG A 383 -1.18 15.40 11.07
CA ARG A 383 -2.23 16.11 10.33
C ARG A 383 -3.61 15.50 10.57
N ARG A 384 -3.70 14.17 10.54
CA ARG A 384 -4.96 13.47 10.77
C ARG A 384 -5.47 13.64 12.20
N PHE A 385 -4.59 13.48 13.18
CA PHE A 385 -4.97 13.62 14.57
C PHE A 385 -5.35 15.05 14.90
N SER A 386 -4.76 16.06 14.24
CA SER A 386 -5.15 17.47 14.39
C SER A 386 -6.63 17.76 14.09
N TYR A 387 -7.35 16.86 13.39
CA TYR A 387 -8.79 16.97 13.26
C TYR A 387 -9.50 16.57 14.57
N SER A 388 -10.39 17.45 15.03
CA SER A 388 -11.06 17.42 16.36
C SER A 388 -11.51 16.02 16.79
N ASP A 389 -12.09 15.22 15.88
CA ASP A 389 -12.70 13.95 16.24
C ASP A 389 -11.75 12.93 16.85
N VAL A 390 -10.48 12.95 16.43
CA VAL A 390 -9.49 12.00 16.94
C VAL A 390 -8.82 12.57 18.19
N LEU A 391 -8.51 13.87 18.21
CA LEU A 391 -8.01 14.56 19.40
C LEU A 391 -8.93 14.36 20.61
N ASP A 392 -10.24 14.43 20.39
CA ASP A 392 -11.25 14.22 21.44
C ASP A 392 -11.15 12.81 22.03
N GLU A 393 -11.05 11.80 21.18
CA GLU A 393 -10.93 10.40 21.62
C GLU A 393 -9.63 10.16 22.39
N PHE A 394 -8.52 10.79 21.97
CA PHE A 394 -7.22 10.73 22.67
C PHE A 394 -7.25 11.39 24.06
N VAL A 395 -7.85 12.58 24.15
CA VAL A 395 -7.88 13.37 25.38
C VAL A 395 -8.90 12.82 26.37
N SER A 396 -10.15 12.58 25.93
CA SER A 396 -11.24 12.15 26.81
C SER A 396 -10.98 10.77 27.42
N ARG A 397 -10.42 9.82 26.66
CA ARG A 397 -10.15 8.48 27.17
C ARG A 397 -9.03 8.44 28.22
N SER A 398 -7.99 9.26 28.02
CA SER A 398 -6.90 9.39 28.99
C SER A 398 -7.39 9.89 30.36
N LEU A 399 -8.46 10.70 30.38
CA LEU A 399 -9.09 11.19 31.61
C LEU A 399 -10.00 10.14 32.25
N LEU A 400 -10.81 9.44 31.45
CA LEU A 400 -11.71 8.38 31.92
C LEU A 400 -10.95 7.24 32.62
N CYS A 401 -9.81 6.79 32.08
CA CYS A 401 -9.02 5.73 32.70
C CYS A 401 -8.50 6.09 34.11
N GLN A 402 -8.28 7.36 34.43
CA GLN A 402 -7.86 7.76 35.78
C GLN A 402 -8.97 7.57 36.82
N MET A 403 -10.22 7.79 36.43
CA MET A 403 -11.37 7.67 37.35
C MET A 403 -11.64 6.21 37.72
N GLU A 404 -11.50 5.30 36.77
CA GLU A 404 -11.65 3.87 37.02
C GLU A 404 -10.56 3.33 37.97
N GLU A 405 -9.32 3.80 37.85
CA GLU A 405 -8.22 3.39 38.75
C GLU A 405 -8.40 3.93 40.19
N THR A 406 -8.91 5.16 40.36
CA THR A 406 -9.11 5.79 41.68
C THR A 406 -10.32 5.24 42.44
N THR A 407 -11.37 4.83 41.73
CA THR A 407 -12.54 4.18 42.35
C THR A 407 -12.25 2.74 42.77
N ALA A 408 -11.48 2.00 41.97
CA ALA A 408 -11.12 0.61 42.28
C ALA A 408 -10.20 0.45 43.51
N SER A 409 -9.42 1.47 43.89
CA SER A 409 -8.52 1.38 45.05
C SER A 409 -9.20 1.62 46.41
N ASN A 410 -10.40 2.21 46.44
CA ASN A 410 -11.06 2.58 47.70
C ASN A 410 -11.95 1.48 48.28
N ASP A 411 -12.45 0.56 47.45
CA ASP A 411 -13.36 -0.52 47.91
C ASP A 411 -12.64 -1.74 48.52
N SER A 412 -11.30 -1.79 48.49
CA SER A 412 -10.53 -2.93 49.02
C SER A 412 -10.27 -2.90 50.53
N SER A 413 -11.03 -2.12 51.32
CA SER A 413 -10.74 -1.94 52.76
C SER A 413 -11.81 -2.40 53.76
N SER A 414 -12.92 -3.03 53.36
CA SER A 414 -13.88 -3.55 54.35
C SER A 414 -14.62 -4.83 53.94
N SER A 415 -14.04 -5.99 54.26
CA SER A 415 -14.77 -7.16 54.79
C SER A 415 -13.80 -8.31 55.08
N GLN A 416 -13.50 -8.44 56.36
CA GLN A 416 -12.91 -9.61 56.98
C GLN A 416 -14.02 -10.64 57.22
N GLU A 417 -13.69 -11.93 57.11
CA GLU A 417 -14.50 -13.13 57.41
C GLU A 417 -15.48 -13.55 56.29
N GLU A 418 -15.41 -14.76 55.72
CA GLU A 418 -15.45 -16.06 56.40
C GLU A 418 -14.84 -17.19 55.53
N LYS A 419 -14.20 -18.16 56.20
CA LYS A 419 -13.49 -19.31 55.62
C LYS A 419 -14.46 -20.29 54.94
N THR A 420 -14.24 -20.60 53.67
CA THR A 420 -14.61 -21.92 53.13
C THR A 420 -13.57 -22.38 52.12
N SER A 421 -12.91 -23.47 52.47
CA SER A 421 -11.87 -24.15 51.72
C SER A 421 -12.45 -24.87 50.50
N THR A 422 -12.11 -24.45 49.29
CA THR A 422 -12.19 -25.27 48.08
C THR A 422 -10.82 -25.43 47.41
N PRO A 423 -10.47 -26.62 46.89
CA PRO A 423 -9.11 -26.94 46.50
C PRO A 423 -8.78 -26.48 45.07
N PHE A 424 -7.60 -25.87 44.94
CA PHE A 424 -6.68 -25.95 43.79
C PHE A 424 -7.28 -25.79 42.39
N THR A 425 -7.38 -24.52 41.94
CA THR A 425 -7.15 -24.18 40.53
C THR A 425 -5.86 -23.35 40.50
N PRO A 426 -4.84 -23.71 39.70
CA PRO A 426 -3.60 -22.93 39.64
C PRO A 426 -3.93 -21.50 39.18
N PRO A 427 -3.38 -20.46 39.83
CA PRO A 427 -3.65 -19.08 39.48
C PRO A 427 -3.10 -18.84 38.08
N MET A 428 -3.99 -18.69 37.11
CA MET A 428 -3.65 -18.18 35.80
C MET A 428 -3.21 -16.73 36.05
N GLU A 429 -1.90 -16.48 36.03
CA GLU A 429 -1.30 -15.16 36.22
C GLU A 429 -1.98 -14.18 35.24
N SER A 430 -2.94 -13.41 35.76
CA SER A 430 -3.52 -12.30 35.01
C SER A 430 -2.38 -11.34 34.73
N PRO A 431 -2.15 -10.95 33.46
CA PRO A 431 -1.06 -10.04 33.12
C PRO A 431 -1.22 -8.78 33.96
N THR A 432 -0.25 -8.51 34.81
CA THR A 432 -0.16 -7.32 35.66
C THR A 432 -0.15 -6.10 34.75
N LYS A 433 -1.33 -5.55 34.48
CA LYS A 433 -1.48 -4.31 33.71
C LYS A 433 -0.80 -3.21 34.51
N THR A 434 0.37 -2.79 34.07
CA THR A 434 1.04 -1.62 34.62
C THR A 434 0.11 -0.41 34.44
N PRO A 435 -0.09 0.40 35.50
CA PRO A 435 -0.98 1.55 35.45
C PRO A 435 -0.51 2.48 34.32
N ARG A 436 -1.43 2.80 33.41
CA ARG A 436 -1.10 3.64 32.26
C ARG A 436 -0.93 5.05 32.77
N LYS A 437 0.27 5.62 32.61
CA LYS A 437 0.50 7.02 32.92
C LYS A 437 -0.36 7.88 31.98
N PRO A 438 -1.43 8.52 32.47
CA PRO A 438 -2.15 9.49 31.67
C PRO A 438 -1.15 10.59 31.33
N PHE A 439 -1.19 11.10 30.10
CA PHE A 439 -0.24 12.11 29.60
C PHE A 439 1.18 11.61 29.24
N ALA A 440 1.47 10.30 29.24
CA ALA A 440 2.76 9.80 28.74
C ALA A 440 3.05 10.27 27.30
N LEU A 441 2.02 10.32 26.45
CA LEU A 441 2.13 10.82 25.08
C LEU A 441 2.42 12.33 25.04
N LEU A 442 1.78 13.12 25.90
CA LEU A 442 2.00 14.56 26.03
C LEU A 442 3.42 14.88 26.46
N SER A 443 3.95 14.13 27.44
CA SER A 443 5.33 14.25 27.89
C SER A 443 6.32 13.91 26.77
N LEU A 444 6.07 12.83 26.02
CA LEU A 444 6.89 12.47 24.86
C LEU A 444 6.86 13.58 23.80
N LEU A 445 5.69 14.06 23.41
CA LEU A 445 5.54 15.16 22.44
C LEU A 445 6.21 16.45 22.89
N SER A 446 6.09 16.80 24.17
CA SER A 446 6.76 17.97 24.73
C SER A 446 8.29 17.86 24.62
N SER A 447 8.86 16.67 24.86
CA SER A 447 10.29 16.43 24.68
C SER A 447 10.69 16.54 23.21
N VAL A 448 9.92 15.95 22.31
CA VAL A 448 10.15 16.03 20.85
C VAL A 448 10.08 17.48 20.36
N VAL A 449 9.07 18.25 20.77
CA VAL A 449 8.92 19.67 20.39
C VAL A 449 10.06 20.52 20.94
N ALA A 450 10.48 20.30 22.19
CA ALA A 450 11.62 20.99 22.77
C ALA A 450 12.91 20.70 21.99
N ASN A 451 13.11 19.46 21.56
CA ASN A 451 14.25 19.09 20.72
C ASN A 451 14.19 19.71 19.34
N LEU A 452 13.02 19.69 18.69
CA LEU A 452 12.79 20.32 17.39
C LEU A 452 13.05 21.82 17.41
N GLN A 453 12.68 22.51 18.49
CA GLN A 453 12.91 23.95 18.63
C GLN A 453 14.39 24.33 18.74
N ARG A 454 15.25 23.44 19.26
CA ARG A 454 16.69 23.68 19.38
C ARG A 454 17.44 23.59 18.04
N VAL A 455 16.86 22.98 17.02
CA VAL A 455 17.48 22.85 15.69
C VAL A 455 17.16 24.11 14.86
N GLU A 456 18.14 25.00 14.71
CA GLU A 456 18.02 26.29 14.00
C GLU A 456 18.20 26.17 12.47
N GLN A 457 18.87 25.13 11.98
CA GLN A 457 19.11 24.90 10.54
C GLN A 457 18.24 23.75 10.05
N THR A 458 17.18 24.07 9.31
CA THR A 458 16.32 23.07 8.66
C THR A 458 16.05 23.47 7.22
N THR A 459 15.96 22.48 6.35
CA THR A 459 15.49 22.64 4.97
C THR A 459 14.00 23.05 4.97
N ILE A 460 13.51 23.60 3.85
CA ILE A 460 12.10 24.02 3.72
C ILE A 460 11.13 22.86 4.04
N HIS A 461 11.44 21.65 3.57
CA HIS A 461 10.61 20.47 3.81
C HIS A 461 10.61 20.07 5.30
N GLU A 462 11.77 20.04 5.95
CA GLU A 462 11.87 19.77 7.39
C GLU A 462 11.12 20.82 8.23
N LEU A 463 11.10 22.08 7.77
CA LEU A 463 10.34 23.14 8.43
C LEU A 463 8.83 22.89 8.41
N GLU A 464 8.28 22.40 7.28
CA GLU A 464 6.86 22.01 7.20
C GLU A 464 6.52 20.85 8.15
N HIS A 465 7.40 19.84 8.24
CA HIS A 465 7.24 18.73 9.19
C HIS A 465 7.27 19.21 10.63
N LYS A 466 8.27 20.03 10.98
CA LYS A 466 8.40 20.65 12.30
C LYS A 466 7.14 21.45 12.66
N ASN A 467 6.65 22.28 11.75
CA ASN A 467 5.45 23.09 11.97
C ASN A 467 4.20 22.22 12.18
N THR A 468 4.09 21.10 11.46
CA THR A 468 2.96 20.17 11.60
C THR A 468 2.95 19.48 12.96
N ILE A 469 4.11 19.03 13.44
CA ILE A 469 4.25 18.40 14.77
C ILE A 469 3.99 19.41 15.88
N VAL A 470 4.56 20.62 15.76
CA VAL A 470 4.33 21.71 16.73
C VAL A 470 2.85 22.11 16.76
N GLY A 471 2.22 22.24 15.60
CA GLY A 471 0.78 22.54 15.50
C GLY A 471 -0.08 21.45 16.12
N PHE A 472 0.24 20.18 15.88
CA PHE A 472 -0.44 19.05 16.51
C PHE A 472 -0.29 19.08 18.05
N TYR A 473 0.92 19.30 18.55
CA TYR A 473 1.17 19.42 19.99
C TYR A 473 0.36 20.57 20.61
N GLN A 474 0.34 21.74 19.96
CA GLN A 474 -0.46 22.89 20.42
C GLN A 474 -1.96 22.59 20.44
N ALA A 475 -2.49 21.94 19.39
CA ALA A 475 -3.88 21.52 19.34
C ALA A 475 -4.23 20.54 20.47
N LEU A 476 -3.32 19.61 20.77
CA LEU A 476 -3.49 18.65 21.84
C LEU A 476 -3.46 19.30 23.23
N CYS A 477 -2.53 20.23 23.47
CA CYS A 477 -2.50 21.04 24.70
C CYS A 477 -3.77 21.88 24.87
N HIS A 478 -4.22 22.55 23.81
CA HIS A 478 -5.45 23.33 23.84
C HIS A 478 -6.65 22.44 24.17
N ARG A 479 -6.76 21.26 23.53
CA ARG A 479 -7.88 20.35 23.77
C ARG A 479 -7.85 19.75 25.17
N ALA A 480 -6.68 19.35 25.67
CA ALA A 480 -6.50 18.88 27.04
C ALA A 480 -6.91 19.95 28.07
N ASN A 481 -6.48 21.21 27.87
CA ASN A 481 -6.88 22.33 28.72
C ASN A 481 -8.39 22.57 28.67
N THR A 482 -8.99 22.65 27.47
CA THR A 482 -10.46 22.85 27.37
C THR A 482 -11.22 21.72 28.03
N SER A 483 -10.76 20.48 27.90
CA SER A 483 -11.39 19.34 28.56
C SER A 483 -11.31 19.53 30.07
N LEU A 484 -10.11 19.78 30.63
CA LEU A 484 -9.91 20.02 32.06
C LEU A 484 -10.83 21.11 32.62
N PHE A 485 -11.03 22.23 31.91
CA PHE A 485 -11.97 23.28 32.33
C PHE A 485 -13.42 22.77 32.44
N PHE A 486 -13.90 21.97 31.48
CA PHE A 486 -15.24 21.38 31.56
C PHE A 486 -15.35 20.32 32.68
N TRP A 487 -14.24 19.69 33.07
CA TRP A 487 -14.22 18.75 34.18
C TRP A 487 -14.25 19.45 35.55
N ASP A 488 -13.61 20.61 35.69
CA ASP A 488 -13.57 21.35 36.96
C ASP A 488 -14.96 21.88 37.36
N ASP A 489 -15.76 22.34 36.37
CA ASP A 489 -17.16 22.74 36.60
C ASP A 489 -18.05 21.54 36.98
N GLY A 490 -17.80 20.37 36.38
CA GLY A 490 -18.48 19.12 36.76
C GLY A 490 -18.10 18.62 38.15
N PHE A 491 -16.83 18.79 38.55
CA PHE A 491 -16.34 18.42 39.88
C PHE A 491 -16.84 19.36 40.97
N ALA A 492 -16.95 20.66 40.68
CA ALA A 492 -17.59 21.64 41.56
C ALA A 492 -19.10 21.35 41.76
N THR A 493 -19.77 20.80 40.75
CA THR A 493 -21.19 20.41 40.83
C THR A 493 -21.40 19.02 41.43
N PHE A 494 -20.39 18.15 41.42
CA PHE A 494 -20.43 16.82 42.07
C PHE A 494 -20.04 16.88 43.56
N LEU A 495 -19.35 17.95 43.99
CA LEU A 495 -19.03 18.25 45.39
C LEU A 495 -20.07 19.13 46.10
N LEU A 496 -21.04 19.69 45.35
CA LEU A 496 -22.27 20.32 45.87
C LEU A 496 -23.41 19.31 45.86
#